data_AF-A0A8T4W2U9-F1
#
_entry.id   AF-A0A8T4W2U9-F1
#
_cell.length_a   1.000
_cell.length_b   1.000
_cell.length_c   1.000
_cell.angle_alpha   90.00
_cell.angle_beta   90.00
_cell.angle_gamma   90.00
#
_symmetry.space_group_name_H-M   'P 1'
#
loop_
_entity.id
_entity.type
_entity.pdbx_description
1 polymer ?
#
loop_
_entity_poly.entity_id
_entity_poly.type
_entity_poly.pdbx_seq_one_letter_code
_entity_poly.pdbx_strand_id
1 'polypeptide(L)'
;MSDAESTDERELEAISGIGPSKADVLREGGYETITDLQAASQSELADLEGVGNALAARIKADVGGLEIEEETEAEVEEAEVEEEAVEEDVAEEVETELRPRGVADKTPDLDDEDSRLLAQRTREGKPAFNQQDHHMKKRVSKSWRKPRGDLSKQRRGIKGKGATVQPGFRTPAAVRGLHPSGFEEVRVHRPADLEDVDPDREAVRIASAVGARKRERIEDVAADREIRVLNPTYEEVEVTEDE
;
A
#
# COMPACT_ATOMS: atom_id res chain seq x y z
N MET A 1 -3.44 -29.68 -65.19
CA MET A 1 -2.26 -28.87 -64.86
C MET A 1 -2.62 -27.42 -65.07
N SER A 2 -2.80 -26.57 -64.07
CA SER A 2 -2.79 -26.73 -62.61
C SER A 2 -2.90 -25.29 -62.08
N ASP A 3 -4.10 -24.72 -62.01
CA ASP A 3 -4.30 -23.36 -61.47
C ASP A 3 -5.74 -23.10 -60.97
N ALA A 4 -6.56 -24.15 -60.76
CA ALA A 4 -7.89 -24.00 -60.17
C ALA A 4 -7.90 -24.45 -58.70
N GLU A 5 -7.28 -25.58 -58.36
CA GLU A 5 -7.24 -26.10 -56.98
C GLU A 5 -6.40 -25.23 -56.01
N SER A 6 -5.45 -24.40 -56.48
CA SER A 6 -4.60 -23.60 -55.56
C SER A 6 -5.19 -22.24 -55.18
N THR A 7 -6.34 -21.87 -55.74
CA THR A 7 -7.01 -20.60 -55.37
C THR A 7 -7.79 -20.79 -54.07
N ASP A 8 -8.51 -21.90 -53.94
CA ASP A 8 -9.33 -22.21 -52.76
C ASP A 8 -8.46 -22.44 -51.50
N GLU A 9 -7.27 -23.06 -51.66
CA GLU A 9 -6.28 -23.22 -50.58
C GLU A 9 -5.82 -21.88 -49.98
N ARG A 10 -5.67 -20.85 -50.81
CA ARG A 10 -5.24 -19.51 -50.38
C ARG A 10 -6.36 -18.73 -49.69
N GLU A 11 -7.62 -19.07 -49.94
CA GLU A 11 -8.76 -18.39 -49.35
C GLU A 11 -8.98 -18.77 -47.89
N LEU A 12 -8.75 -20.02 -47.50
CA LEU A 12 -8.80 -20.43 -46.09
C LEU A 12 -7.68 -19.79 -45.25
N GLU A 13 -6.47 -19.69 -45.80
CA GLU A 13 -5.34 -19.03 -45.13
C GLU A 13 -5.47 -17.50 -45.04
N ALA A 14 -6.40 -16.91 -45.80
CA ALA A 14 -6.68 -15.47 -45.70
C ALA A 14 -7.45 -15.09 -44.43
N ILE A 15 -8.09 -16.07 -43.77
CA ILE A 15 -8.85 -15.87 -42.53
C ILE A 15 -7.89 -15.63 -41.36
N SER A 16 -8.22 -14.65 -40.53
CA SER A 16 -7.36 -14.22 -39.44
C SER A 16 -7.08 -15.35 -38.43
N GLY A 17 -5.83 -15.82 -38.38
CA GLY A 17 -5.36 -16.83 -37.41
C GLY A 17 -5.42 -18.28 -37.92
N ILE A 18 -5.79 -18.49 -39.19
CA ILE A 18 -5.63 -19.75 -39.90
C ILE A 18 -4.30 -19.69 -40.68
N GLY A 19 -3.36 -20.56 -40.30
CA GLY A 19 -2.13 -20.81 -41.07
C GLY A 19 -2.24 -22.13 -41.84
N PRO A 20 -1.23 -22.49 -42.65
CA PRO A 20 -1.27 -23.68 -43.51
C PRO A 20 -1.62 -24.95 -42.74
N SER A 21 -1.02 -25.16 -41.56
CA SER A 21 -1.29 -26.33 -40.71
C SER A 21 -2.74 -26.43 -40.23
N LYS A 22 -3.43 -25.29 -40.03
CA LYS A 22 -4.83 -25.28 -39.58
C LYS A 22 -5.79 -25.35 -40.76
N ALA A 23 -5.40 -24.78 -41.90
CA ALA A 23 -6.13 -24.98 -43.16
C ALA A 23 -6.13 -26.46 -43.56
N ASP A 24 -5.03 -27.19 -43.30
CA ASP A 24 -4.97 -28.64 -43.50
C ASP A 24 -5.99 -29.39 -42.61
N VAL A 25 -6.08 -29.03 -41.32
CA VAL A 25 -7.06 -29.64 -40.39
C VAL A 25 -8.50 -29.36 -40.82
N LEU A 26 -8.82 -28.14 -41.27
CA LEU A 26 -10.15 -27.80 -41.78
C LEU A 26 -10.50 -28.59 -43.04
N ARG A 27 -9.52 -28.81 -43.93
CA ARG A 27 -9.68 -29.65 -45.13
C ARG A 27 -9.87 -31.12 -44.77
N GLU A 28 -9.13 -31.65 -43.80
CA GLU A 28 -9.36 -33.00 -43.28
C GLU A 28 -10.74 -33.16 -42.64
N GLY A 29 -11.28 -32.08 -42.05
CA GLY A 29 -12.66 -31.97 -41.57
C GLY A 29 -13.72 -31.82 -42.67
N GLY A 30 -13.32 -31.70 -43.94
CA GLY A 30 -14.23 -31.54 -45.08
C GLY A 30 -14.67 -30.10 -45.38
N TYR A 31 -14.04 -29.10 -44.74
CA TYR A 31 -14.32 -27.67 -44.96
C TYR A 31 -13.25 -27.08 -45.89
N GLU A 32 -13.47 -27.19 -47.19
CA GLU A 32 -12.50 -26.80 -48.22
C GLU A 32 -12.64 -25.34 -48.65
N THR A 33 -13.81 -24.74 -48.46
CA THR A 33 -14.11 -23.36 -48.88
C THR A 33 -14.65 -22.50 -47.75
N ILE A 34 -14.60 -21.16 -47.93
CA ILE A 34 -15.20 -20.21 -46.99
C ILE A 34 -16.71 -20.48 -46.82
N THR A 35 -17.39 -20.92 -47.89
CA THR A 35 -18.82 -21.27 -47.85
C THR A 35 -19.07 -22.45 -46.91
N ASP A 36 -18.17 -23.42 -46.88
CA ASP A 36 -18.28 -24.58 -45.99
C ASP A 36 -18.12 -24.16 -44.52
N LEU A 37 -17.20 -23.22 -44.25
CA LEU A 37 -17.01 -22.64 -42.91
C LEU A 37 -18.20 -21.77 -42.47
N GLN A 38 -18.89 -21.12 -43.41
CA GLN A 38 -20.11 -20.36 -43.13
C GLN A 38 -21.26 -21.27 -42.74
N ALA A 39 -21.40 -22.42 -43.42
CA ALA A 39 -22.46 -23.40 -43.18
C ALA A 39 -22.21 -24.28 -41.95
N ALA A 40 -20.94 -24.47 -41.55
CA ALA A 40 -20.58 -25.22 -40.35
C ALA A 40 -20.97 -24.47 -39.07
N SER A 41 -21.51 -25.16 -38.07
CA SER A 41 -21.75 -24.58 -36.74
C SER A 41 -20.44 -24.32 -36.00
N GLN A 42 -20.47 -23.43 -35.01
CA GLN A 42 -19.27 -23.11 -34.22
C GLN A 42 -18.75 -24.34 -33.47
N SER A 43 -19.64 -25.21 -32.98
CA SER A 43 -19.29 -26.46 -32.28
C SER A 43 -18.61 -27.45 -33.21
N GLU A 44 -19.13 -27.64 -34.43
CA GLU A 44 -18.51 -28.54 -35.42
C GLU A 44 -17.08 -28.12 -35.79
N LEU A 45 -16.83 -26.81 -35.90
CA LEU A 45 -15.47 -26.29 -36.10
C LEU A 45 -14.61 -26.46 -34.85
N ALA A 46 -15.19 -26.33 -33.65
CA ALA A 46 -14.47 -26.45 -32.38
C ALA A 46 -13.99 -27.87 -32.08
N ASP A 47 -14.71 -28.88 -32.59
CA ASP A 47 -14.39 -30.29 -32.40
C ASP A 47 -13.18 -30.75 -33.22
N LEU A 48 -12.75 -29.96 -34.21
CA LEU A 48 -11.56 -30.26 -35.01
C LEU A 48 -10.27 -30.08 -34.19
N GLU A 49 -9.35 -31.02 -34.34
CA GLU A 49 -8.11 -31.07 -33.57
C GLU A 49 -7.23 -29.84 -33.83
N GLY A 50 -7.25 -28.89 -32.89
CA GLY A 50 -6.48 -27.63 -32.98
C GLY A 50 -7.29 -26.38 -33.35
N VAL A 51 -8.61 -26.50 -33.57
CA VAL A 51 -9.54 -25.40 -33.88
C VAL A 51 -10.49 -25.16 -32.69
N GLY A 52 -10.02 -25.24 -31.44
CA GLY A 52 -10.92 -25.11 -30.27
C GLY A 52 -11.80 -23.85 -30.23
N ASN A 53 -12.81 -23.82 -29.35
CA ASN A 53 -13.90 -22.83 -29.26
C ASN A 53 -13.53 -21.37 -29.60
N ALA A 54 -12.41 -20.87 -29.07
CA ALA A 54 -11.97 -19.49 -29.29
C ALA A 54 -11.54 -19.20 -30.74
N LEU A 55 -10.94 -20.19 -31.42
CA LEU A 55 -10.59 -20.06 -32.83
C LEU A 55 -11.82 -20.25 -33.71
N ALA A 56 -12.67 -21.24 -33.42
CA ALA A 56 -13.93 -21.46 -34.14
C ALA A 56 -14.81 -20.20 -34.15
N ALA A 57 -14.97 -19.54 -32.99
CA ALA A 57 -15.70 -18.27 -32.88
C ALA A 57 -15.07 -17.16 -33.74
N ARG A 58 -13.73 -17.06 -33.78
CA ARG A 58 -13.02 -16.07 -34.61
C ARG A 58 -13.20 -16.37 -36.10
N ILE A 59 -13.17 -17.64 -36.50
CA ILE A 59 -13.40 -18.08 -37.89
C ILE A 59 -14.81 -17.67 -38.30
N LYS A 60 -15.86 -18.05 -37.54
CA LYS A 60 -17.26 -17.69 -37.82
C LYS A 60 -17.49 -16.18 -37.88
N ALA A 61 -16.82 -15.41 -37.00
CA ALA A 61 -16.87 -13.95 -37.04
C ALA A 61 -16.25 -13.35 -38.31
N ASP A 62 -15.14 -13.90 -38.79
CA ASP A 62 -14.43 -13.39 -39.98
C ASP A 62 -15.11 -13.81 -41.28
N VAL A 63 -15.65 -15.04 -41.33
CA VAL A 63 -16.42 -15.52 -42.49
C VAL A 63 -17.88 -15.03 -42.48
N GLY A 64 -18.31 -14.28 -41.46
CA GLY A 64 -19.65 -13.68 -41.39
C GLY A 64 -20.79 -14.67 -41.10
N GLY A 65 -20.46 -15.89 -40.65
CA GLY A 65 -21.42 -16.87 -40.19
C GLY A 65 -21.73 -16.68 -38.71
N LEU A 66 -22.47 -15.63 -38.35
CA LEU A 66 -23.00 -15.48 -36.99
C LEU A 66 -24.33 -16.21 -36.89
N GLU A 67 -24.28 -17.51 -36.59
CA GLU A 67 -25.42 -18.24 -36.06
C GLU A 67 -25.34 -18.15 -34.54
N ILE A 68 -26.13 -17.24 -33.98
CA ILE A 68 -26.41 -17.21 -32.55
C ILE A 68 -27.50 -18.25 -32.35
N GLU A 69 -27.12 -19.51 -32.13
CA GLU A 69 -28.01 -20.46 -31.46
C GLU A 69 -27.87 -20.20 -29.96
N GLU A 70 -28.85 -19.47 -29.42
CA GLU A 70 -29.19 -19.55 -28.00
C GLU A 70 -29.62 -21.00 -27.70
N GLU A 71 -29.32 -21.44 -26.48
CA GLU A 71 -29.64 -22.75 -25.88
C GLU A 71 -28.58 -23.86 -26.04
N THR A 72 -27.69 -23.93 -25.06
CA THR A 72 -27.37 -25.24 -24.47
C THR A 72 -27.64 -25.14 -22.98
N GLU A 73 -28.76 -25.75 -22.57
CA GLU A 73 -29.12 -25.99 -21.18
C GLU A 73 -28.04 -26.85 -20.51
N ALA A 74 -27.38 -26.30 -19.48
CA ALA A 74 -26.60 -27.07 -18.53
C ALA A 74 -26.89 -26.51 -17.12
N GLU A 75 -27.76 -27.22 -16.43
CA GLU A 75 -27.84 -27.40 -14.97
C GLU A 75 -28.00 -26.14 -14.09
N VAL A 76 -29.26 -25.95 -13.68
CA VAL A 76 -29.75 -25.06 -12.63
C VAL A 76 -29.20 -25.49 -11.26
N GLU A 77 -27.96 -25.12 -10.95
CA GLU A 77 -27.43 -25.00 -9.58
C GLU A 77 -26.49 -23.79 -9.42
N GLU A 78 -25.98 -23.18 -10.49
CA GLU A 78 -25.10 -22.00 -10.39
C GLU A 78 -25.86 -20.66 -10.34
N ALA A 79 -27.07 -20.58 -10.91
CA ALA A 79 -27.81 -19.32 -11.02
C ALA A 79 -28.41 -18.82 -9.69
N GLU A 80 -28.82 -19.72 -8.78
CA GLU A 80 -29.30 -19.33 -7.44
C GLU A 80 -28.14 -18.88 -6.54
N VAL A 81 -26.92 -19.40 -6.77
CA VAL A 81 -25.70 -18.98 -6.06
C VAL A 81 -25.22 -17.61 -6.55
N GLU A 82 -25.42 -17.29 -7.84
CA GLU A 82 -25.07 -15.98 -8.38
C GLU A 82 -26.01 -14.86 -7.89
N GLU A 83 -27.32 -15.08 -7.74
CA GLU A 83 -28.21 -14.05 -7.18
C GLU A 83 -27.94 -13.82 -5.67
N GLU A 84 -27.61 -14.86 -4.89
CA GLU A 84 -27.25 -14.72 -3.47
C GLU A 84 -25.84 -14.09 -3.32
N ALA A 85 -24.91 -14.35 -4.24
CA ALA A 85 -23.58 -13.73 -4.26
C ALA A 85 -23.60 -12.27 -4.75
N VAL A 86 -24.56 -11.87 -5.59
CA VAL A 86 -24.67 -10.48 -6.08
C VAL A 86 -25.33 -9.56 -5.05
N GLU A 87 -26.16 -10.06 -4.13
CA GLU A 87 -26.67 -9.26 -3.00
C GLU A 87 -25.64 -9.08 -1.87
N GLU A 88 -24.67 -9.97 -1.68
CA GLU A 88 -23.55 -9.76 -0.73
C GLU A 88 -22.49 -8.77 -1.22
N ASP A 89 -22.37 -8.56 -2.53
CA ASP A 89 -21.40 -7.65 -3.16
C ASP A 89 -21.94 -6.24 -3.45
N VAL A 90 -23.10 -5.88 -2.89
CA VAL A 90 -23.46 -4.47 -2.66
C VAL A 90 -23.01 -4.11 -1.24
N ALA A 91 -21.71 -4.25 -0.98
CA ALA A 91 -21.07 -3.40 0.01
C ALA A 91 -21.31 -1.96 -0.49
N GLU A 92 -22.29 -1.30 0.11
CA GLU A 92 -22.48 0.14 0.03
C GLU A 92 -21.07 0.75 0.08
N GLU A 93 -20.67 1.56 -0.91
CA GLU A 93 -19.38 2.24 -0.90
C GLU A 93 -19.41 3.27 0.25
N VAL A 94 -19.34 2.78 1.49
CA VAL A 94 -19.26 3.59 2.69
C VAL A 94 -17.89 4.24 2.70
N GLU A 95 -17.88 5.56 2.77
CA GLU A 95 -16.65 6.33 2.86
C GLU A 95 -15.91 5.87 4.13
N THR A 96 -14.69 5.34 3.98
CA THR A 96 -13.85 4.90 5.11
C THR A 96 -12.69 5.87 5.30
N GLU A 97 -12.30 6.13 6.55
CA GLU A 97 -11.15 6.96 6.88
C GLU A 97 -10.19 6.29 7.86
N LEU A 98 -8.90 6.65 7.80
CA LEU A 98 -7.87 6.12 8.68
C LEU A 98 -7.86 6.86 10.02
N ARG A 99 -8.28 6.20 11.09
CA ARG A 99 -8.25 6.74 12.46
C ARG A 99 -7.14 6.09 13.30
N PRO A 100 -6.45 6.84 14.18
CA PRO A 100 -5.48 6.26 15.10
C PRO A 100 -6.18 5.51 16.24
N ARG A 101 -5.63 4.37 16.66
CA ARG A 101 -6.12 3.65 17.84
C ARG A 101 -5.87 4.41 19.15
N GLY A 102 -6.81 4.26 20.09
CA GLY A 102 -6.70 4.73 21.47
C GLY A 102 -6.84 6.25 21.64
N VAL A 103 -6.40 6.77 22.79
CA VAL A 103 -6.54 8.19 23.17
C VAL A 103 -5.43 9.08 22.59
N ALA A 104 -5.41 9.23 21.26
CA ALA A 104 -4.35 9.94 20.54
C ALA A 104 -4.20 11.42 20.92
N ASP A 105 -5.29 12.10 21.30
CA ASP A 105 -5.32 13.53 21.59
C ASP A 105 -5.17 13.91 23.07
N LYS A 106 -5.02 12.91 23.96
CA LYS A 106 -4.82 13.17 25.40
C LYS A 106 -3.62 14.08 25.62
N THR A 107 -3.75 15.05 26.53
CA THR A 107 -2.71 16.02 26.90
C THR A 107 -2.39 15.85 28.39
N PRO A 108 -1.12 16.00 28.82
CA PRO A 108 -0.76 15.78 30.22
C PRO A 108 -1.18 16.93 31.12
N ASP A 109 -1.36 16.62 32.40
CA ASP A 109 -1.62 17.61 33.45
C ASP A 109 -0.29 18.13 34.01
N LEU A 110 0.24 19.17 33.38
CA LEU A 110 1.47 19.85 33.82
C LEU A 110 1.18 21.00 34.80
N ASP A 111 2.13 21.29 35.69
CA ASP A 111 2.04 22.49 36.51
C ASP A 111 2.32 23.76 35.68
N ASP A 112 1.98 24.92 36.22
CA ASP A 112 2.16 26.21 35.51
C ASP A 112 3.63 26.48 35.17
N GLU A 113 4.55 26.04 36.03
CA GLU A 113 5.99 26.25 35.86
C GLU A 113 6.57 25.34 34.76
N ASP A 114 6.26 24.05 34.75
CA ASP A 114 6.69 23.12 33.69
C ASP A 114 6.08 23.54 32.36
N SER A 115 4.80 23.95 32.35
CA SER A 115 4.15 24.47 31.14
C SER A 115 4.89 25.69 30.59
N ARG A 116 5.26 26.63 31.46
CA ARG A 116 6.05 27.83 31.10
C ARG A 116 7.44 27.46 30.58
N LEU A 117 8.15 26.53 31.25
CA LEU A 117 9.48 26.08 30.86
C LEU A 117 9.45 25.29 29.55
N LEU A 118 8.38 24.52 29.30
CA LEU A 118 8.16 23.77 28.06
C LEU A 118 7.96 24.73 26.89
N ALA A 119 7.14 25.76 27.07
CA ALA A 119 6.97 26.82 26.10
C ALA A 119 8.29 27.59 25.84
N GLN A 120 9.07 27.87 26.90
CA GLN A 120 10.41 28.47 26.76
C GLN A 120 11.34 27.59 25.91
N ARG A 121 11.40 26.28 26.19
CA ARG A 121 12.21 25.31 25.45
C ARG A 121 11.89 25.32 23.96
N THR A 122 10.59 25.30 23.62
CA THR A 122 10.13 25.31 22.22
C THR A 122 10.46 26.64 21.54
N ARG A 123 10.29 27.77 22.23
CA ARG A 123 10.58 29.11 21.70
C ARG A 123 12.08 29.35 21.46
N GLU A 124 12.93 28.97 22.40
CA GLU A 124 14.38 29.21 22.31
C GLU A 124 15.07 28.21 21.35
N GLY A 125 14.61 26.96 21.35
CA GLY A 125 15.18 25.91 20.52
C GLY A 125 16.67 25.68 20.78
N LYS A 126 17.37 25.14 19.80
CA LYS A 126 18.82 24.92 19.84
C LYS A 126 19.42 24.96 18.44
N PRO A 127 20.70 25.35 18.30
CA PRO A 127 21.42 25.18 17.04
C PRO A 127 21.44 23.71 16.61
N ALA A 128 21.59 23.46 15.30
CA ALA A 128 21.63 22.10 14.76
C ALA A 128 22.82 21.25 15.26
N PHE A 129 23.90 21.88 15.73
CA PHE A 129 25.13 21.23 16.19
C PHE A 129 25.69 20.18 15.21
N ASN A 130 25.70 20.50 13.91
CA ASN A 130 26.33 19.65 12.91
C ASN A 130 27.86 19.80 12.93
N GLN A 131 28.60 18.76 12.53
CA GLN A 131 30.06 18.84 12.34
C GLN A 131 30.46 20.02 11.44
N GLN A 132 31.56 20.71 11.76
CA GLN A 132 32.08 21.76 10.87
C GLN A 132 32.31 21.23 9.45
N ASP A 133 31.99 22.05 8.45
CA ASP A 133 32.22 21.77 7.03
C ASP A 133 31.59 20.47 6.47
N HIS A 134 30.63 19.85 7.18
CA HIS A 134 29.89 18.67 6.70
C HIS A 134 29.19 18.92 5.35
N HIS A 135 28.66 20.12 5.15
CA HIS A 135 28.03 20.55 3.90
C HIS A 135 29.03 20.72 2.75
N MET A 136 30.33 20.85 3.04
CA MET A 136 31.36 21.02 2.01
C MET A 136 31.87 19.70 1.43
N LYS A 137 31.73 18.58 2.16
CA LYS A 137 32.27 17.26 1.75
C LYS A 137 31.31 16.14 2.11
N LYS A 138 30.82 15.40 1.11
CA LYS A 138 29.91 14.25 1.28
C LYS A 138 30.40 13.18 2.26
N ARG A 139 31.71 12.94 2.33
CA ARG A 139 32.32 11.98 3.27
C ARG A 139 32.26 12.42 4.73
N VAL A 140 31.99 13.69 5.00
CA VAL A 140 31.91 14.26 6.35
C VAL A 140 30.44 14.28 6.75
N SER A 141 30.08 13.43 7.72
CA SER A 141 28.70 13.31 8.20
C SER A 141 28.24 14.54 8.99
N LYS A 142 26.93 14.64 9.25
CA LYS A 142 26.36 15.68 10.12
C LYS A 142 26.69 15.47 11.61
N SER A 143 27.04 14.26 12.03
CA SER A 143 27.32 13.90 13.44
C SER A 143 28.38 14.81 14.07
N TRP A 144 28.04 15.50 15.15
CA TRP A 144 28.92 16.45 15.82
C TRP A 144 30.29 15.85 16.16
N ARG A 145 31.35 16.59 15.84
CA ARG A 145 32.72 16.32 16.30
C ARG A 145 33.35 17.63 16.76
N LYS A 146 33.97 17.62 17.94
CA LYS A 146 34.66 18.81 18.48
C LYS A 146 35.73 19.27 17.47
N PRO A 147 35.69 20.52 16.97
CA PRO A 147 36.69 21.01 16.03
C PRO A 147 38.06 21.11 16.74
N ARG A 148 39.04 20.35 16.24
CA ARG A 148 40.37 20.24 16.88
C ARG A 148 41.45 21.11 16.24
N GLY A 149 41.37 21.35 14.94
CA GLY A 149 42.42 22.05 14.19
C GLY A 149 42.70 23.45 14.72
N ASP A 150 43.98 23.83 14.78
CA ASP A 150 44.38 25.06 15.47
C ASP A 150 43.80 26.33 14.86
N LEU A 151 43.75 26.35 13.52
CA LEU A 151 43.22 27.44 12.73
C LEU A 151 41.72 27.28 12.41
N SER A 152 41.02 26.29 13.00
CA SER A 152 39.59 26.11 12.80
C SER A 152 38.85 27.38 13.22
N LYS A 153 38.03 27.89 12.30
CA LYS A 153 37.26 29.12 12.51
C LYS A 153 36.10 28.90 13.49
N GLN A 154 35.50 27.70 13.47
CA GLN A 154 34.49 27.28 14.44
C GLN A 154 35.10 27.12 15.84
N ARG A 155 36.28 26.47 15.97
CA ARG A 155 37.00 26.33 17.25
C ARG A 155 37.33 27.69 17.87
N ARG A 156 37.75 28.64 17.05
CA ARG A 156 38.06 30.03 17.46
C ARG A 156 36.83 30.89 17.76
N GLY A 157 35.61 30.37 17.59
CA GLY A 157 34.38 31.09 17.90
C GLY A 157 34.03 32.21 16.91
N ILE A 158 34.50 32.14 15.66
CA ILE A 158 34.18 33.17 14.66
C ILE A 158 32.70 33.08 14.31
N LYS A 159 31.99 34.21 14.48
CA LYS A 159 30.56 34.35 14.16
C LYS A 159 30.29 33.90 12.72
N GLY A 160 29.22 33.13 12.52
CA GLY A 160 28.84 32.57 11.22
C GLY A 160 29.39 31.17 10.92
N LYS A 161 30.30 30.61 11.74
CA LYS A 161 30.80 29.23 11.58
C LYS A 161 30.05 28.18 12.39
N GLY A 162 28.92 28.56 12.99
CA GLY A 162 28.09 27.72 13.84
C GLY A 162 28.56 27.70 15.30
N ALA A 163 27.60 27.46 16.21
CA ALA A 163 27.89 27.34 17.63
C ALA A 163 28.67 26.05 17.93
N THR A 164 29.57 26.11 18.90
CA THR A 164 30.24 24.93 19.46
C THR A 164 29.42 24.41 20.63
N VAL A 165 29.29 23.09 20.77
CA VAL A 165 28.57 22.46 21.89
C VAL A 165 29.18 22.90 23.22
N GLN A 166 28.34 23.44 24.11
CA GLN A 166 28.69 23.93 25.45
C GLN A 166 27.56 23.63 26.44
N PRO A 167 27.83 23.53 27.76
CA PRO A 167 26.80 23.26 28.77
C PRO A 167 25.68 24.31 28.83
N GLY A 168 25.95 25.55 28.42
CA GLY A 168 24.96 26.64 28.39
C GLY A 168 23.82 26.44 27.40
N PHE A 169 23.94 25.49 26.46
CA PHE A 169 22.85 25.14 25.52
C PHE A 169 21.92 24.05 26.06
N ARG A 170 22.05 23.66 27.33
CA ARG A 170 21.14 22.69 27.94
C ARG A 170 19.76 23.34 28.12
N THR A 171 18.72 22.56 27.86
CA THR A 171 17.34 22.94 28.18
C THR A 171 17.11 22.92 29.70
N PRO A 172 16.08 23.61 30.22
CA PRO A 172 15.72 23.59 31.62
C PRO A 172 15.57 22.16 32.14
N ALA A 173 15.94 21.91 33.40
CA ALA A 173 16.05 20.56 33.94
C ALA A 173 14.69 19.85 34.01
N ALA A 174 13.65 20.54 34.48
CA ALA A 174 12.31 19.99 34.65
C ALA A 174 11.71 19.45 33.34
N VAL A 175 11.84 20.21 32.24
CA VAL A 175 11.24 19.84 30.94
C VAL A 175 12.21 19.16 29.96
N ARG A 176 13.39 18.74 30.45
CA ARG A 176 14.41 18.12 29.60
C ARG A 176 14.02 16.68 29.30
N GLY A 177 13.78 16.40 28.02
CA GLY A 177 13.46 15.04 27.56
C GLY A 177 11.96 14.79 27.38
N LEU A 178 11.09 15.68 27.87
CA LEU A 178 9.65 15.61 27.61
C LEU A 178 9.34 15.65 26.12
N HIS A 179 8.32 14.90 25.70
CA HIS A 179 7.73 15.00 24.37
C HIS A 179 7.26 16.45 24.11
N PRO A 180 7.14 16.93 22.85
CA PRO A 180 6.59 18.26 22.56
C PRO A 180 5.19 18.49 23.15
N SER A 181 4.39 17.44 23.33
CA SER A 181 3.09 17.52 24.02
C SER A 181 3.20 17.66 25.54
N GLY A 182 4.38 17.47 26.12
CA GLY A 182 4.62 17.57 27.56
C GLY A 182 4.75 16.25 28.30
N PHE A 183 4.39 15.12 27.70
CA PHE A 183 4.49 13.81 28.37
C PHE A 183 5.94 13.37 28.57
N GLU A 184 6.17 12.63 29.65
CA GLU A 184 7.35 11.78 29.79
C GLU A 184 7.19 10.52 28.93
N GLU A 185 8.23 10.15 28.18
CA GLU A 185 8.14 9.03 27.23
C GLU A 185 8.58 7.72 27.88
N VAL A 186 7.65 6.78 28.03
CA VAL A 186 7.93 5.42 28.53
C VAL A 186 8.04 4.45 27.35
N ARG A 187 9.12 3.68 27.29
CA ARG A 187 9.35 2.71 26.22
C ARG A 187 8.82 1.33 26.60
N VAL A 188 7.87 0.82 25.81
CA VAL A 188 7.14 -0.43 26.13
C VAL A 188 7.41 -1.54 25.11
N HIS A 189 7.46 -2.78 25.59
CA HIS A 189 7.71 -3.99 24.81
C HIS A 189 6.60 -5.05 24.89
N ARG A 190 5.80 -5.03 25.95
CA ARG A 190 4.72 -5.99 26.25
C ARG A 190 3.61 -5.33 27.09
N PRO A 191 2.40 -5.89 27.12
CA PRO A 191 1.28 -5.32 27.90
C PRO A 191 1.59 -5.12 29.38
N ALA A 192 2.39 -6.01 29.99
CA ALA A 192 2.78 -5.90 31.40
C ALA A 192 3.62 -4.65 31.72
N ASP A 193 4.32 -4.06 30.73
CA ASP A 193 5.11 -2.84 30.99
C ASP A 193 4.21 -1.59 31.14
N LEU A 194 2.88 -1.72 30.95
CA LEU A 194 1.89 -0.65 31.14
C LEU A 194 1.39 -0.55 32.59
N GLU A 195 1.78 -1.48 33.48
CA GLU A 195 1.28 -1.55 34.87
C GLU A 195 1.73 -0.38 35.74
N ASP A 196 2.95 0.11 35.54
CA ASP A 196 3.54 1.18 36.34
C ASP A 196 3.46 2.57 35.66
N VAL A 197 2.67 2.71 34.60
CA VAL A 197 2.62 3.94 33.79
C VAL A 197 1.52 4.87 34.30
N ASP A 198 1.86 6.13 34.58
CA ASP A 198 0.91 7.18 34.97
C ASP A 198 0.27 7.83 33.73
N PRO A 199 -1.04 7.64 33.47
CA PRO A 199 -1.69 8.10 32.25
C PRO A 199 -1.77 9.63 32.11
N ASP A 200 -1.57 10.40 33.18
CA ASP A 200 -1.72 11.87 33.17
C ASP A 200 -0.37 12.60 33.02
N ARG A 201 0.75 11.90 33.28
CA ARG A 201 2.12 12.45 33.19
C ARG A 201 2.97 11.75 32.13
N GLU A 202 2.68 10.49 31.85
CA GLU A 202 3.49 9.64 30.97
C GLU A 202 2.70 9.22 29.72
N ALA A 203 3.41 9.12 28.59
CA ALA A 203 2.89 8.54 27.37
C ALA A 203 3.82 7.43 26.88
N VAL A 204 3.22 6.43 26.26
CA VAL A 204 3.94 5.22 25.87
C VAL A 204 4.40 5.31 24.43
N ARG A 205 5.66 4.92 24.18
CA ARG A 205 6.17 4.61 22.85
C ARG A 205 6.44 3.11 22.74
N ILE A 206 5.67 2.44 21.89
CA ILE A 206 5.85 1.02 21.61
C ILE A 206 7.13 0.84 20.78
N ALA A 207 8.02 -0.04 21.22
CA ALA A 207 9.25 -0.32 20.48
C ALA A 207 8.95 -0.87 19.08
N SER A 208 9.72 -0.43 18.08
CA SER A 208 9.53 -0.83 16.67
C SER A 208 9.66 -2.34 16.41
N ALA A 209 10.38 -3.06 17.27
CA ALA A 209 10.53 -4.52 17.15
C ALA A 209 9.29 -5.31 17.59
N VAL A 210 8.28 -4.64 18.17
CA VAL A 210 7.02 -5.28 18.56
C VAL A 210 6.13 -5.44 17.32
N GLY A 211 5.81 -6.68 16.96
CA GLY A 211 4.95 -6.98 15.80
C GLY A 211 3.46 -6.71 16.07
N ALA A 212 2.69 -6.59 14.98
CA ALA A 212 1.27 -6.17 14.98
C ALA A 212 0.39 -6.90 16.01
N ARG A 213 0.42 -8.24 16.06
CA ARG A 213 -0.36 -9.03 17.03
C ARG A 213 -0.13 -8.63 18.50
N LYS A 214 1.12 -8.26 18.85
CA LYS A 214 1.42 -7.81 20.21
C LYS A 214 1.11 -6.33 20.38
N ARG A 215 1.27 -5.52 19.33
CA ARG A 215 0.91 -4.09 19.34
C ARG A 215 -0.57 -3.91 19.63
N GLU A 216 -1.44 -4.63 18.93
CA GLU A 216 -2.89 -4.63 19.15
C GLU A 216 -3.21 -4.80 20.65
N ARG A 217 -2.73 -5.88 21.26
CA ARG A 217 -2.93 -6.13 22.71
C ARG A 217 -2.36 -5.05 23.63
N ILE A 218 -1.29 -4.37 23.22
CA ILE A 218 -0.72 -3.26 24.01
C ILE A 218 -1.60 -2.01 23.85
N GLU A 219 -2.08 -1.74 22.63
CA GLU A 219 -2.92 -0.60 22.31
C GLU A 219 -4.30 -0.74 22.99
N ASP A 220 -4.89 -1.93 23.01
CA ASP A 220 -6.15 -2.20 23.69
C ASP A 220 -6.03 -1.94 25.20
N VAL A 221 -5.03 -2.53 25.86
CA VAL A 221 -4.78 -2.34 27.30
C VAL A 221 -4.40 -0.88 27.62
N ALA A 222 -3.71 -0.19 26.71
CA ALA A 222 -3.40 1.22 26.88
C ALA A 222 -4.65 2.09 26.76
N ALA A 223 -5.55 1.80 25.83
CA ALA A 223 -6.82 2.49 25.66
C ALA A 223 -7.72 2.31 26.90
N ASP A 224 -7.83 1.09 27.41
CA ASP A 224 -8.59 0.78 28.64
C ASP A 224 -8.09 1.55 29.87
N ARG A 225 -6.80 1.89 29.89
CA ARG A 225 -6.14 2.66 30.97
C ARG A 225 -6.00 4.14 30.66
N GLU A 226 -6.56 4.61 29.54
CA GLU A 226 -6.46 6.00 29.08
C GLU A 226 -5.00 6.49 28.93
N ILE A 227 -4.09 5.58 28.60
CA ILE A 227 -2.68 5.88 28.35
C ILE A 227 -2.52 6.23 26.86
N ARG A 228 -1.91 7.39 26.58
CA ARG A 228 -1.61 7.81 25.21
C ARG A 228 -0.48 6.98 24.60
N VAL A 229 -0.72 6.39 23.44
CA VAL A 229 0.32 5.77 22.60
C VAL A 229 0.84 6.79 21.58
N LEU A 230 2.14 7.10 21.63
CA LEU A 230 2.76 8.12 20.76
C LEU A 230 2.94 7.67 19.31
N ASN A 231 2.95 6.36 19.07
CA ASN A 231 3.08 5.76 17.75
C ASN A 231 1.96 4.73 17.53
N PRO A 232 0.69 5.18 17.38
CA PRO A 232 -0.46 4.30 17.25
C PRO A 232 -0.50 3.63 15.87
N THR A 233 -1.16 2.47 15.82
CA THR A 233 -1.63 1.87 14.57
C THR A 233 -2.85 2.65 14.07
N TYR A 234 -2.95 2.85 12.75
CA TYR A 234 -4.12 3.45 12.10
C TYR A 234 -4.99 2.33 11.53
N GLU A 235 -6.29 2.43 11.72
CA GLU A 235 -7.29 1.49 11.20
C GLU A 235 -8.35 2.20 10.37
N GLU A 236 -8.91 1.49 9.41
CA GLU A 236 -9.99 1.99 8.55
C GLU A 236 -11.30 1.92 9.35
N VAL A 237 -11.96 3.06 9.50
CA VAL A 237 -13.24 3.20 10.19
C VAL A 237 -14.24 3.80 9.21
N GLU A 238 -15.45 3.25 9.18
CA GLU A 238 -16.56 3.77 8.37
C GLU A 238 -16.96 5.18 8.86
N VAL A 239 -17.03 6.13 7.93
CA VAL A 239 -17.48 7.49 8.18
C VAL A 239 -19.01 7.47 8.13
N THR A 240 -19.63 7.42 9.29
CA THR A 240 -21.05 7.79 9.43
C THR A 240 -21.15 9.31 9.31
N GLU A 241 -21.92 9.81 8.33
CA GLU A 241 -22.13 11.26 8.05
C GLU A 241 -22.76 12.06 9.22
N ASP A 242 -23.03 11.42 10.35
CA ASP A 242 -23.61 11.99 11.56
C ASP A 242 -22.53 12.37 12.60
N GLU A 243 -21.69 13.38 12.35
CA GLU A 243 -20.99 14.16 13.40
C GLU A 243 -20.43 15.52 12.93
#